data_AF-A0A7S4R4C2-F1
#
_entry.id   AF-A0A7S4R4C2-F1
#
_cell.length_a   1.000
_cell.length_b   1.000
_cell.length_c   1.000
_cell.angle_alpha   90.00
_cell.angle_beta   90.00
_cell.angle_gamma   90.00
#
_symmetry.space_group_name_H-M   'P 1'
#
loop_
_entity.id
_entity.type
_entity.pdbx_description
1 polymer ?
#
loop_
_entity_poly.entity_id
_entity_poly.type
_entity_poly.pdbx_seq_one_letter_code
_entity_poly.pdbx_strand_id
1 'polypeptide(L)'
;TVFCYQDMLARDLLQRRATDEHGNTLWKNGPLLDAALGGGVAVLDGVHRLAGGVLYSAVGRLLQDREVDLADGRRLMPPERFAELLANGLSAEELERQGIYQVHPAFRVVATGEPPTQSGSQPGGRGSWLSQETQTLFHFHKVPALPRDEQVELCGAGSSGQGAETDVLKAAFEGLARFSSAIRQQAESDPSLTSMTLSLRQLLR
;
A
#
# COMPACT_ATOMS: atom_id res chain seq x y z
N THR A 1 3.97 0.65 6.52
CA THR A 1 2.78 0.20 5.76
C THR A 1 1.52 0.71 6.41
N VAL A 2 0.55 1.11 5.62
CA VAL A 2 -0.80 1.51 6.03
C VAL A 2 -1.78 0.53 5.39
N PHE A 3 -2.57 -0.17 6.19
CA PHE A 3 -3.56 -1.13 5.69
C PHE A 3 -4.87 -0.40 5.41
N CYS A 4 -5.26 -0.32 4.14
CA CYS A 4 -6.46 0.36 3.71
C CYS A 4 -7.70 -0.52 3.97
N TYR A 5 -8.76 0.10 4.50
CA TYR A 5 -10.05 -0.54 4.77
C TYR A 5 -11.20 0.41 4.42
N GLN A 6 -12.40 -0.14 4.27
CA GLN A 6 -13.54 0.57 3.68
C GLN A 6 -13.93 1.86 4.42
N ASP A 7 -13.94 1.83 5.75
CA ASP A 7 -14.33 2.97 6.58
C ASP A 7 -13.14 3.85 6.98
N MET A 8 -12.00 3.74 6.29
CA MET A 8 -10.83 4.58 6.56
C MET A 8 -11.13 6.03 6.17
N LEU A 9 -10.77 6.96 7.05
CA LEU A 9 -10.97 8.40 6.84
C LEU A 9 -9.65 9.11 6.54
N ALA A 10 -9.73 10.32 6.01
CA ALA A 10 -8.55 11.13 5.68
C ALA A 10 -7.58 11.32 6.86
N ARG A 11 -8.12 11.48 8.07
CA ARG A 11 -7.33 11.59 9.31
C ARG A 11 -6.50 10.34 9.61
N ASP A 12 -6.96 9.15 9.20
CA ASP A 12 -6.27 7.90 9.50
C ASP A 12 -4.99 7.74 8.64
N LEU A 13 -4.91 8.47 7.52
CA LEU A 13 -3.76 8.47 6.61
C LEU A 13 -2.65 9.42 7.06
N LEU A 14 -3.01 10.59 7.61
CA LEU A 14 -2.04 11.65 7.96
C LEU A 14 -1.80 11.76 9.47
N GLN A 15 -2.82 12.10 10.23
CA GLN A 15 -2.71 12.42 11.65
C GLN A 15 -3.98 12.05 12.40
N ARG A 16 -3.79 11.34 13.51
CA ARG A 16 -4.88 10.98 14.43
C ARG A 16 -4.70 11.66 15.76
N ARG A 17 -5.83 11.96 16.42
CA ARG A 17 -5.80 12.27 17.85
C ARG A 17 -5.47 11.01 18.63
N ALA A 18 -4.58 11.14 19.59
CA ALA A 18 -4.26 10.14 20.59
C ALA A 18 -4.28 10.79 21.98
N THR A 19 -4.28 9.96 23.01
CA THR A 19 -4.19 10.41 24.39
C THR A 19 -2.87 9.91 24.97
N ASP A 20 -2.16 10.77 25.70
CA ASP A 20 -0.96 10.36 26.43
C ASP A 20 -1.31 9.60 27.72
N GLU A 21 -0.30 9.16 28.46
CA GLU A 21 -0.45 8.46 29.73
C GLU A 21 -1.14 9.31 30.83
N HIS A 22 -1.20 10.64 30.64
CA HIS A 22 -1.74 11.61 31.58
C HIS A 22 -3.17 12.07 31.20
N GLY A 23 -3.74 11.57 30.10
CA GLY A 23 -5.06 11.95 29.63
C GLY A 23 -5.09 13.17 28.70
N ASN A 24 -3.95 13.76 28.34
CA ASN A 24 -3.90 14.89 27.42
C ASN A 24 -4.05 14.44 25.97
N THR A 25 -4.74 15.23 25.15
CA THR A 25 -4.87 14.95 23.72
C THR A 25 -3.64 15.44 22.96
N LEU A 26 -3.05 14.56 22.16
CA LEU A 26 -1.96 14.90 21.24
C LEU A 26 -2.29 14.49 19.80
N TRP A 27 -1.61 15.13 18.85
CA TRP A 27 -1.60 14.72 17.46
C TRP A 27 -0.50 13.68 17.24
N LYS A 28 -0.87 12.52 16.72
CA LYS A 28 0.06 11.45 16.37
C LYS A 28 0.12 11.31 14.85
N ASN A 29 1.33 11.42 14.32
CA ASN A 29 1.60 11.19 12.91
C ASN A 29 1.25 9.74 12.51
N GLY A 30 0.73 9.60 11.29
CA GLY A 30 0.57 8.32 10.62
C GLY A 30 1.87 7.87 9.93
N PRO A 31 1.98 6.57 9.58
CA PRO A 31 3.18 6.02 8.94
C PRO A 31 3.54 6.70 7.61
N LEU A 32 2.54 7.21 6.89
CA LEU A 32 2.76 7.95 5.64
C LEU A 32 3.51 9.26 5.89
N LEU A 33 3.11 9.99 6.94
CA LEU A 33 3.71 11.27 7.30
C LEU A 33 5.13 11.08 7.87
N ASP A 34 5.34 10.04 8.69
CA ASP A 34 6.66 9.70 9.20
C ASP A 34 7.63 9.35 8.05
N ALA A 35 7.15 8.63 7.02
CA ALA A 35 7.95 8.36 5.82
C ALA A 35 8.20 9.62 4.98
N ALA A 36 7.24 10.56 4.92
CA ALA A 36 7.40 11.83 4.22
C ALA A 36 8.44 12.74 4.88
N LEU A 37 8.50 12.77 6.21
CA LEU A 37 9.49 13.53 6.98
C LEU A 37 10.86 12.85 7.00
N GLY A 38 10.89 11.53 7.22
CA GLY A 38 12.12 10.76 7.42
C GLY A 38 12.78 10.23 6.15
N GLY A 39 12.13 10.34 4.99
CA GLY A 39 12.71 9.86 3.73
C GLY A 39 12.62 8.36 3.53
N GLY A 40 11.40 7.81 3.60
CA GLY A 40 11.16 6.38 3.43
C GLY A 40 10.19 6.04 2.30
N VAL A 41 9.85 4.75 2.25
CA VAL A 41 8.77 4.25 1.39
C VAL A 41 7.54 3.98 2.24
N ALA A 42 6.43 4.65 1.93
CA ALA A 42 5.13 4.30 2.50
C ALA A 42 4.39 3.33 1.58
N VAL A 43 3.98 2.19 2.11
CA VAL A 43 3.14 1.23 1.39
C VAL A 43 1.68 1.42 1.80
N LEU A 44 0.80 1.74 0.86
CA LEU A 44 -0.64 1.78 1.03
C LEU A 44 -1.22 0.43 0.56
N ASP A 45 -1.55 -0.43 1.50
CA ASP A 45 -1.95 -1.80 1.20
C ASP A 45 -3.47 -1.92 1.01
N GLY A 46 -3.92 -2.13 -0.23
CA GLY A 46 -5.32 -2.35 -0.56
C GLY A 46 -6.13 -1.08 -0.88
N VAL A 47 -5.57 -0.15 -1.67
CA VAL A 47 -6.23 1.15 -1.98
C VAL A 47 -7.60 1.03 -2.65
N HIS A 48 -7.86 -0.06 -3.37
CA HIS A 48 -9.16 -0.41 -3.96
C HIS A 48 -10.30 -0.59 -2.94
N ARG A 49 -9.97 -0.76 -1.65
CA ARG A 49 -10.96 -0.89 -0.58
C ARG A 49 -11.43 0.45 -0.05
N LEU A 50 -10.69 1.54 -0.29
CA LEU A 50 -11.02 2.86 0.21
C LEU A 50 -12.28 3.40 -0.46
N ALA A 51 -13.08 4.15 0.31
CA ALA A 51 -14.15 4.94 -0.27
C ALA A 51 -13.59 5.97 -1.28
N GLY A 52 -14.35 6.22 -2.34
CA GLY A 52 -13.96 7.18 -3.38
C GLY A 52 -13.64 8.56 -2.80
N GLY A 53 -12.57 9.17 -3.30
CA GLY A 53 -12.14 10.50 -2.88
C GLY A 53 -11.39 10.59 -1.54
N VAL A 54 -11.40 9.55 -0.70
CA VAL A 54 -10.66 9.58 0.59
C VAL A 54 -9.17 9.76 0.35
N LEU A 55 -8.58 8.98 -0.56
CA LEU A 55 -7.15 9.06 -0.81
C LEU A 55 -6.76 10.41 -1.43
N TYR A 56 -7.52 10.87 -2.42
CA TYR A 56 -7.26 12.16 -3.08
C TYR A 56 -7.40 13.34 -2.10
N SER A 57 -8.47 13.38 -1.32
CA SER A 57 -8.70 14.47 -0.35
C SER A 57 -7.68 14.48 0.79
N ALA A 58 -7.24 13.32 1.24
CA ALA A 58 -6.31 13.21 2.34
C ALA A 58 -4.86 13.49 1.93
N VAL A 59 -4.42 12.89 0.81
CA VAL A 59 -2.99 12.82 0.48
C VAL A 59 -2.68 13.26 -0.95
N GLY A 60 -3.66 13.68 -1.74
CA GLY A 60 -3.46 14.06 -3.14
C GLY A 60 -2.37 15.11 -3.31
N ARG A 61 -2.43 16.21 -2.54
CA ARG A 61 -1.40 17.26 -2.55
C ARG A 61 -0.03 16.75 -2.10
N LEU A 62 0.03 15.84 -1.13
CA LEU A 62 1.29 15.26 -0.67
C LEU A 62 1.94 14.39 -1.77
N LEU A 63 1.13 13.63 -2.51
CA LEU A 63 1.61 12.72 -3.54
C LEU A 63 1.98 13.44 -4.85
N GLN A 64 1.18 14.42 -5.25
CA GLN A 64 1.37 15.16 -6.51
C GLN A 64 2.37 16.30 -6.34
N ASP A 65 2.16 17.13 -5.31
CA ASP A 65 2.88 18.38 -5.16
C ASP A 65 3.95 18.33 -4.08
N ARG A 66 4.06 17.25 -3.29
CA ARG A 66 4.89 17.21 -2.06
C ARG A 66 4.53 18.33 -1.07
N GLU A 67 3.24 18.63 -0.95
CA GLU A 67 2.74 19.64 -0.02
C GLU A 67 1.53 19.12 0.79
N VAL A 68 1.49 19.38 2.09
CA VAL A 68 0.29 19.06 2.90
C VAL A 68 0.20 19.96 4.13
N ASP A 69 -1.02 20.40 4.43
CA ASP A 69 -1.37 21.09 5.67
C ASP A 69 -1.86 20.06 6.70
N LEU A 70 -1.32 20.12 7.90
CA LEU A 70 -1.59 19.17 8.98
C LEU A 70 -2.59 19.76 9.98
N ALA A 71 -3.31 18.87 10.68
CA ALA A 71 -4.37 19.26 11.60
C ALA A 71 -3.83 19.90 12.90
N ASP A 72 -2.54 19.70 13.19
CA ASP A 72 -1.82 20.35 14.28
C ASP A 72 -1.21 21.71 13.90
N GLY A 73 -1.50 22.21 12.69
CA GLY A 73 -1.02 23.50 12.19
C GLY A 73 0.35 23.44 11.51
N ARG A 74 1.03 22.28 11.50
CA ARG A 74 2.26 22.10 10.73
C ARG A 74 1.95 22.06 9.24
N ARG A 75 2.94 22.40 8.41
CA ARG A 75 2.89 22.29 6.96
C ARG A 75 4.14 21.60 6.45
N LEU A 76 3.96 20.67 5.53
CA LEU A 76 5.05 20.12 4.73
C LEU A 76 5.05 20.76 3.35
N MET A 77 6.22 21.05 2.81
CA MET A 77 6.38 21.66 1.49
C MET A 77 7.48 20.99 0.64
N PRO A 78 7.53 21.26 -0.66
CA PRO A 78 8.52 20.66 -1.55
C PRO A 78 9.96 21.03 -1.19
N PRO A 79 10.94 20.15 -1.44
CA PRO A 79 12.37 20.44 -1.29
C PRO A 79 12.81 21.77 -1.90
N GLU A 80 12.30 22.07 -3.10
CA GLU A 80 12.68 23.23 -3.90
C GLU A 80 12.25 24.52 -3.18
N ARG A 81 10.99 24.56 -2.74
CA ARG A 81 10.42 25.70 -2.02
C ARG A 81 11.06 25.88 -0.64
N PHE A 82 11.37 24.77 0.05
CA PHE A 82 12.07 24.83 1.33
C PHE A 82 13.47 25.42 1.17
N ALA A 83 14.21 25.00 0.13
CA ALA A 83 15.53 25.52 -0.19
C ALA A 83 15.50 27.02 -0.56
N GLU A 84 14.47 27.49 -1.26
CA GLU A 84 14.26 28.92 -1.54
C GLU A 84 14.11 29.74 -0.25
N LEU A 85 13.38 29.24 0.75
CA LEU A 85 13.24 29.94 2.04
C LEU A 85 14.58 30.03 2.78
N LEU A 86 15.38 28.96 2.75
CA LEU A 86 16.72 28.96 3.31
C LEU A 86 17.63 29.98 2.60
N ALA A 87 17.57 30.02 1.27
CA ALA A 87 18.34 30.97 0.45
C ALA A 87 17.95 32.44 0.71
N ASN A 88 16.70 32.69 1.11
CA ASN A 88 16.19 34.02 1.49
C ASN A 88 16.54 34.42 2.93
N GLY A 89 17.37 33.65 3.63
CA GLY A 89 17.92 34.01 4.94
C GLY A 89 17.16 33.47 6.15
N LEU A 90 16.15 32.61 5.96
CA LEU A 90 15.53 31.88 7.07
C LEU A 90 16.40 30.67 7.44
N SER A 91 16.53 30.37 8.74
CA SER A 91 17.17 29.13 9.19
C SER A 91 16.15 27.98 9.24
N ALA A 92 16.65 26.75 9.17
CA ALA A 92 15.81 25.56 9.35
C ALA A 92 15.09 25.58 10.71
N GLU A 93 15.78 26.01 11.78
CA GLU A 93 15.19 26.14 13.12
C GLU A 93 14.04 27.16 13.17
N GLU A 94 14.16 28.29 12.45
CA GLU A 94 13.09 29.28 12.39
C GLU A 94 11.87 28.74 11.63
N LEU A 95 12.10 28.00 10.53
CA LEU A 95 11.04 27.33 9.79
C LEU A 95 10.34 26.27 10.66
N GLU A 96 11.10 25.44 11.39
CA GLU A 96 10.54 24.44 12.30
C GLU A 96 9.69 25.07 13.42
N ARG A 97 10.15 26.19 13.99
CA ARG A 97 9.37 26.98 14.96
C ARG A 97 8.08 27.53 14.37
N GLN A 98 8.07 27.84 13.08
CA GLN A 98 6.87 28.25 12.33
C GLN A 98 6.02 27.05 11.89
N GLY A 99 6.40 25.82 12.25
CA GLY A 99 5.69 24.61 11.87
C GLY A 99 5.89 24.20 10.41
N ILE A 100 6.92 24.72 9.74
CA ILE A 100 7.23 24.46 8.34
C ILE A 100 8.30 23.38 8.23
N TYR A 101 7.97 22.32 7.50
CA TYR A 101 8.85 21.17 7.30
C TYR A 101 9.00 20.88 5.81
N GLN A 102 10.14 20.30 5.44
CA GLN A 102 10.38 19.81 4.09
C GLN A 102 9.84 18.38 3.94
N VAL A 103 9.21 18.07 2.80
CA VAL A 103 9.03 16.67 2.38
C VAL A 103 10.38 16.13 1.94
N HIS A 104 10.82 15.03 2.54
CA HIS A 104 12.12 14.45 2.25
C HIS A 104 12.23 14.03 0.76
N PRO A 105 13.32 14.38 0.04
CA PRO A 105 13.47 14.07 -1.40
C PRO A 105 13.37 12.57 -1.73
N ALA A 106 13.82 11.71 -0.81
CA ALA A 106 13.75 10.25 -0.95
C ALA A 106 12.36 9.65 -0.68
N PHE A 107 11.38 10.43 -0.21
CA PHE A 107 10.04 9.91 0.07
C PHE A 107 9.37 9.33 -1.18
N ARG A 108 8.87 8.10 -1.08
CA ARG A 108 8.13 7.39 -2.14
C ARG A 108 6.89 6.72 -1.56
N VAL A 109 5.89 6.51 -2.40
CA VAL A 109 4.65 5.80 -2.04
C VAL A 109 4.40 4.68 -3.02
N VAL A 110 4.10 3.49 -2.49
CA VAL A 110 3.69 2.32 -3.28
C VAL A 110 2.29 1.94 -2.82
N ALA A 111 1.35 1.86 -3.76
CA ALA A 111 -0.01 1.41 -3.48
C ALA A 111 -0.21 -0.01 -4.04
N THR A 112 -0.84 -0.89 -3.26
CA THR A 112 -1.26 -2.21 -3.72
C THR A 112 -2.77 -2.24 -3.92
N GLY A 113 -3.21 -3.01 -4.91
CA GLY A 113 -4.62 -3.27 -5.12
C GLY A 113 -4.83 -4.65 -5.73
N GLU A 114 -5.86 -5.34 -5.27
CA GLU A 114 -6.32 -6.55 -5.93
C GLU A 114 -6.97 -6.17 -7.26
N PRO A 115 -6.76 -6.90 -8.36
CA PRO A 115 -7.34 -6.56 -9.65
C PRO A 115 -8.88 -6.51 -9.59
N PRO A 116 -9.53 -5.77 -10.50
CA PRO A 116 -10.99 -5.73 -10.56
C PRO A 116 -11.53 -7.14 -10.79
N THR A 117 -12.40 -7.63 -9.91
CA THR A 117 -13.11 -8.90 -10.10
C THR A 117 -14.34 -8.66 -10.97
N GLN A 118 -14.74 -9.65 -11.79
CA GLN A 118 -15.91 -9.53 -12.68
C GLN A 118 -17.21 -9.20 -11.91
N SER A 119 -17.31 -9.62 -10.64
CA SER A 119 -18.44 -9.27 -9.77
C SER A 119 -18.44 -7.79 -9.33
N GLY A 120 -17.30 -7.12 -9.31
CA GLY A 120 -17.18 -5.68 -9.05
C GLY A 120 -17.35 -4.82 -10.30
N SER A 121 -17.45 -5.43 -11.49
CA SER A 121 -17.68 -4.78 -12.78
C SER A 121 -19.02 -5.22 -13.40
N GLN A 122 -20.03 -5.50 -12.57
CA GLN A 122 -21.36 -5.80 -13.10
C GLN A 122 -21.94 -4.55 -13.79
N PRO A 123 -22.58 -4.69 -14.97
CA PRO A 123 -23.39 -3.64 -15.55
C PRO A 123 -24.59 -3.40 -14.64
N GLY A 124 -24.47 -2.42 -13.74
CA GLY A 124 -25.45 -2.11 -12.68
C GLY A 124 -24.86 -2.05 -11.26
N GLY A 125 -23.63 -2.56 -11.05
CA GLY A 125 -22.88 -2.42 -9.80
C GLY A 125 -22.27 -1.02 -9.72
N ARG A 126 -22.79 -0.17 -8.83
CA ARG A 126 -22.32 1.21 -8.64
C ARG A 126 -20.95 1.25 -7.96
N GLY A 127 -19.86 1.05 -8.70
CA GLY A 127 -18.52 1.31 -8.18
C GLY A 127 -17.41 0.98 -9.18
N SER A 128 -16.67 1.99 -9.63
CA SER A 128 -15.39 1.78 -10.29
C SER A 128 -14.40 1.16 -9.30
N TRP A 129 -13.63 0.15 -9.72
CA TRP A 129 -12.59 -0.51 -8.92
C TRP A 129 -11.65 0.47 -8.22
N LEU A 130 -11.25 1.52 -8.95
CA LEU A 130 -10.55 2.69 -8.41
C LEU A 130 -11.26 3.94 -8.92
N SER A 131 -11.41 4.94 -8.05
CA SER A 131 -11.95 6.24 -8.48
C SER A 131 -11.00 6.89 -9.49
N GLN A 132 -11.52 7.72 -10.39
CA GLN A 132 -10.70 8.41 -11.39
C GLN A 132 -9.64 9.29 -10.73
N GLU A 133 -9.97 9.92 -9.60
CA GLU A 133 -9.06 10.73 -8.79
C GLU A 133 -7.93 9.88 -8.18
N THR A 134 -8.20 8.62 -7.83
CA THR A 134 -7.16 7.71 -7.34
C THR A 134 -6.25 7.25 -8.47
N GLN A 135 -6.80 7.05 -9.68
CA GLN A 135 -6.03 6.64 -10.84
C GLN A 135 -5.01 7.70 -11.27
N THR A 136 -5.29 8.99 -11.08
CA THR A 136 -4.35 10.07 -11.44
C THR A 136 -3.19 10.23 -10.44
N LEU A 137 -3.23 9.56 -9.28
CA LEU A 137 -2.18 9.65 -8.25
C LEU A 137 -1.02 8.67 -8.46
N PHE A 138 -1.20 7.64 -9.29
CA PHE A 138 -0.22 6.54 -9.39
C PHE A 138 0.11 6.15 -10.82
N HIS A 139 1.34 5.64 -10.98
CA HIS A 139 1.69 4.80 -12.12
C HIS A 139 1.32 3.35 -11.83
N PHE A 140 0.70 2.69 -12.80
CA PHE A 140 0.18 1.34 -12.63
C PHE A 140 1.16 0.30 -13.17
N HIS A 141 1.43 -0.71 -12.35
CA HIS A 141 2.16 -1.91 -12.74
C HIS A 141 1.33 -3.13 -12.36
N LYS A 142 1.04 -3.99 -13.34
CA LYS A 142 0.38 -5.28 -13.09
C LYS A 142 1.44 -6.30 -12.74
N VAL A 143 1.37 -6.85 -11.53
CA VAL A 143 2.19 -8.00 -11.12
C VAL A 143 1.46 -9.27 -11.55
N PRO A 144 1.99 -10.06 -12.51
CA PRO A 144 1.38 -11.32 -12.90
C PRO A 144 1.49 -12.34 -11.75
N ALA A 145 0.63 -13.36 -11.78
CA ALA A 145 0.83 -14.51 -10.91
C ALA A 145 2.18 -15.18 -11.24
N LEU A 146 2.90 -15.60 -10.20
CA LEU A 146 4.18 -16.27 -10.37
C LEU A 146 4.00 -17.55 -11.21
N PRO A 147 4.84 -17.80 -12.23
CA PRO A 147 4.80 -19.05 -13.00
C PRO A 147 4.97 -20.29 -12.12
N ARG A 148 4.44 -21.44 -12.56
CA ARG A 148 4.42 -22.68 -11.77
C ARG A 148 5.83 -23.20 -11.47
N ASP A 149 6.70 -23.14 -12.46
CA ASP A 149 8.12 -23.49 -12.37
C ASP A 149 8.84 -22.66 -11.31
N GLU A 150 8.66 -21.33 -11.32
CA GLU A 150 9.22 -20.44 -10.30
C GLU A 150 8.62 -20.69 -8.91
N GLN A 151 7.33 -21.02 -8.81
CA GLN A 151 6.70 -21.40 -7.54
C GLN A 151 7.35 -22.67 -6.94
N VAL A 152 7.60 -23.69 -7.77
CA VAL A 152 8.23 -24.94 -7.36
C VAL A 152 9.68 -24.70 -6.94
N GLU A 153 10.41 -23.85 -7.67
CA GLU A 153 11.79 -23.49 -7.34
C GLU A 153 11.90 -22.76 -5.99
N LEU A 154 11.01 -21.80 -5.71
CA LEU A 154 10.97 -21.11 -4.42
C LEU A 154 10.76 -22.06 -3.23
N CYS A 155 10.00 -23.14 -3.42
CA CYS A 155 9.76 -24.13 -2.38
C CYS A 155 10.98 -25.02 -2.14
N GLY A 156 11.72 -25.34 -3.20
CA GLY A 156 13.02 -26.01 -3.10
C GLY A 156 14.07 -25.14 -2.40
N ALA A 157 14.06 -23.82 -2.64
CA ALA A 157 15.00 -22.89 -2.00
C ALA A 157 14.67 -22.61 -0.52
N GLY A 158 13.38 -22.63 -0.15
CA GLY A 158 12.91 -22.42 1.22
C GLY A 158 13.05 -23.63 2.15
N SER A 159 13.22 -24.83 1.60
CA SER A 159 13.44 -26.06 2.37
C SER A 159 14.94 -26.27 2.60
N SER A 160 15.43 -25.89 3.78
CA SER A 160 16.85 -26.01 4.17
C SER A 160 17.33 -27.47 4.37
N GLY A 161 16.51 -28.46 4.00
CA GLY A 161 16.84 -29.89 4.12
C GLY A 161 17.57 -30.39 2.87
N GLN A 162 18.73 -31.02 3.05
CA GLN A 162 19.41 -31.76 1.98
C GLN A 162 18.97 -33.24 2.03
N GLY A 163 18.41 -33.78 0.94
CA GLY A 163 18.16 -35.22 0.80
C GLY A 163 16.92 -35.59 -0.04
N ALA A 164 16.62 -36.90 -0.08
CA ALA A 164 15.46 -37.49 -0.77
C ALA A 164 14.09 -37.00 -0.25
N GLU A 165 14.05 -36.42 0.95
CA GLU A 165 12.87 -35.76 1.52
C GLU A 165 12.47 -34.51 0.74
N THR A 166 13.46 -33.79 0.19
CA THR A 166 13.26 -32.61 -0.66
C THR A 166 12.59 -32.99 -1.99
N ASP A 167 12.91 -34.16 -2.55
CA ASP A 167 12.30 -34.64 -3.80
C ASP A 167 10.82 -35.03 -3.61
N VAL A 168 10.47 -35.65 -2.48
CA VAL A 168 9.08 -36.00 -2.14
C VAL A 168 8.26 -34.73 -1.89
N LEU A 169 8.82 -33.77 -1.15
CA LEU A 169 8.17 -32.47 -0.91
C LEU A 169 7.99 -31.69 -2.21
N LYS A 170 8.98 -31.71 -3.11
CA LYS A 170 8.88 -31.08 -4.42
C LYS A 170 7.80 -31.72 -5.29
N ALA A 171 7.69 -33.05 -5.30
CA ALA A 171 6.64 -33.75 -6.03
C ALA A 171 5.24 -33.45 -5.46
N ALA A 172 5.09 -33.40 -4.14
CA ALA A 172 3.84 -33.00 -3.48
C ALA A 172 3.47 -31.54 -3.83
N PHE A 173 4.45 -30.64 -3.79
CA PHE A 173 4.25 -29.25 -4.15
C PHE A 173 3.87 -29.07 -5.63
N GLU A 174 4.49 -29.82 -6.55
CA GLU A 174 4.07 -29.84 -7.96
C GLU A 174 2.62 -30.27 -8.11
N GLY A 175 2.18 -31.29 -7.37
CA GLY A 175 0.78 -31.72 -7.33
C GLY A 175 -0.16 -30.62 -6.87
N LEU A 176 0.19 -29.94 -5.77
CA LEU A 176 -0.58 -28.81 -5.22
C LEU A 176 -0.60 -27.60 -6.16
N ALA A 177 0.52 -27.29 -6.81
CA ALA A 177 0.60 -26.19 -7.77
C ALA A 177 -0.24 -26.48 -9.02
N ARG A 178 -0.25 -27.73 -9.52
CA ARG A 178 -1.15 -28.18 -10.59
C ARG A 178 -2.61 -28.04 -10.18
N PHE A 179 -2.96 -28.48 -8.97
CA PHE A 179 -4.32 -28.36 -8.43
C PHE A 179 -4.75 -26.90 -8.31
N SER A 180 -3.92 -26.03 -7.72
CA SER A 180 -4.19 -24.59 -7.57
C SER A 180 -4.38 -23.90 -8.92
N SER A 181 -3.58 -24.27 -9.93
CA SER A 181 -3.73 -23.76 -11.30
C SER A 181 -5.04 -24.20 -11.94
N ALA A 182 -5.42 -25.47 -11.78
CA ALA A 182 -6.67 -25.99 -12.33
C ALA A 182 -7.90 -25.34 -11.68
N ILE A 183 -7.89 -25.18 -10.34
CA ILE A 183 -8.97 -24.50 -9.61
C ILE A 183 -9.08 -23.04 -10.04
N ARG A 184 -7.97 -22.32 -10.23
CA ARG A 184 -8.01 -20.94 -10.75
C ARG A 184 -8.65 -20.85 -12.13
N GLN A 185 -8.27 -21.75 -13.05
CA GLN A 185 -8.85 -21.79 -14.38
C GLN A 185 -10.36 -22.10 -14.35
N GLN A 186 -10.79 -23.02 -13.49
CA GLN A 186 -12.21 -23.32 -13.34
C GLN A 186 -12.99 -22.23 -12.61
N ALA A 187 -12.37 -21.51 -11.67
CA ALA A 187 -13.00 -20.39 -10.96
C ALA A 187 -13.34 -19.21 -11.88
N GLU A 188 -12.69 -19.10 -13.04
CA GLU A 188 -13.09 -18.13 -14.08
C GLU A 188 -14.47 -18.46 -14.68
N SER A 189 -14.84 -19.74 -14.72
CA SER A 189 -16.14 -20.22 -15.23
C SER A 189 -17.19 -20.44 -14.13
N ASP A 190 -16.76 -20.84 -12.94
CA ASP A 190 -17.62 -21.09 -11.77
C ASP A 190 -17.12 -20.29 -10.55
N PRO A 191 -17.75 -19.13 -10.26
CA PRO A 191 -17.36 -18.27 -9.15
C PRO A 191 -17.40 -18.94 -7.77
N SER A 192 -18.17 -20.03 -7.58
CA SER A 192 -18.24 -20.74 -6.30
C SER A 192 -16.89 -21.35 -5.88
N LEU A 193 -16.07 -21.70 -6.86
CA LEU A 193 -14.74 -22.27 -6.69
C LEU A 193 -13.68 -21.24 -6.25
N THR A 194 -14.00 -19.94 -6.28
CA THR A 194 -13.08 -18.88 -5.82
C THR A 194 -12.64 -19.09 -4.38
N SER A 195 -13.55 -19.57 -3.52
CA SER A 195 -13.27 -19.89 -2.12
C SER A 195 -12.24 -21.02 -1.93
N MET A 196 -12.07 -21.87 -2.95
CA MET A 196 -11.16 -23.01 -2.95
C MET A 196 -9.79 -22.67 -3.57
N THR A 197 -9.59 -21.42 -4.02
CA THR A 197 -8.31 -21.00 -4.60
C THR A 197 -7.22 -20.95 -3.52
N LEU A 198 -6.04 -21.50 -3.84
CA LEU A 198 -4.90 -21.56 -2.92
C LEU A 198 -3.85 -20.51 -3.31
N SER A 199 -3.50 -19.64 -2.37
CA SER A 199 -2.37 -18.71 -2.49
C SER A 199 -1.04 -19.42 -2.27
N LEU A 200 0.04 -18.91 -2.86
CA LEU A 200 1.39 -19.44 -2.63
C LEU A 200 1.76 -19.45 -1.15
N ARG A 201 1.30 -18.46 -0.38
CA ARG A 201 1.46 -18.42 1.08
C ARG A 201 0.81 -19.61 1.78
N GLN A 202 -0.36 -20.07 1.33
CA GLN A 202 -1.00 -21.27 1.87
C GLN A 202 -0.27 -22.54 1.45
N LEU A 203 0.30 -22.56 0.24
CA LEU A 203 1.09 -23.71 -0.25
C LEU A 203 2.44 -23.85 0.47
N LEU A 204 2.98 -22.75 1.01
CA LEU A 204 4.26 -22.71 1.72
C LEU A 204 4.16 -22.94 3.24
N ARG A 205 2.94 -23.06 3.79
CA ARG A 205 2.71 -23.30 5.23
C ARG A 205 2.55 -24.79 5.50
#